data_AF-A0A7C1CML9-F1
#
_entry.id   AF-A0A7C1CML9-F1
#
_cell.length_a   1.000
_cell.length_b   1.000
_cell.length_c   1.000
_cell.angle_alpha   90.00
_cell.angle_beta   90.00
_cell.angle_gamma   90.00
#
_symmetry.space_group_name_H-M   'P 1'
#
loop_
_entity.id
_entity.type
_entity.pdbx_description
1 polymer ?
#
loop_
_entity_poly.entity_id
_entity_poly.type
_entity_poly.pdbx_seq_one_letter_code
_entity_poly.pdbx_strand_id
1 'polypeptide(L)'
;VQDKGQLCGKIAKYDAGNFYYDVKLKLKKIIDFINQETDSKYKSKNKSCYVSLTEKPIARRAGIGWYGKNGIIVTERFGSWVVLGEVITELELDTDEPLRQDCGDCTICIDSCPTQAIVSPYVIDRTKCLQFISERPMNVPLVFRGKWEDRLYGCTTCQEVCPHNRKVKPKKYKPEYGYIGSKIPLMPLLQITEEEFQSYFAYNQIAMRPKEAIKRNAVLALGNIGDPRAVVPLIKVLQEDDNPMVRGHTAWALGKIGGEKVKLALGKTLKSERDEEVRKEITDALGMF
;
A
#
# COMPACT_ATOMS: atom_id res chain seq x y z
N VAL A 1 17.52 14.29 2.56
CA VAL A 1 17.24 15.56 3.27
C VAL A 1 16.67 15.20 4.62
N GLN A 2 17.25 15.72 5.71
CA GLN A 2 16.86 15.37 7.07
C GLN A 2 15.39 15.78 7.34
N ASP A 3 14.68 14.84 7.95
CA ASP A 3 13.27 14.74 8.35
C ASP A 3 12.85 15.79 9.42
N LYS A 4 13.47 16.98 9.46
CA LYS A 4 13.24 17.96 10.54
C LYS A 4 11.96 18.74 10.30
N GLY A 5 10.84 18.13 10.70
CA GLY A 5 9.58 18.80 10.97
C GLY A 5 8.45 18.54 9.98
N GLN A 6 8.65 17.80 8.89
CA GLN A 6 7.55 17.45 7.99
C GLN A 6 6.71 16.30 8.55
N LEU A 7 5.39 16.39 8.41
CA LEU A 7 4.47 15.32 8.76
C LEU A 7 4.46 14.31 7.61
N CYS A 8 5.10 13.17 7.83
CA CYS A 8 5.34 12.16 6.80
C CYS A 8 4.53 10.89 7.08
N GLY A 9 4.05 10.26 6.01
CA GLY A 9 3.41 8.94 6.05
C GLY A 9 4.35 7.86 5.54
N LYS A 10 4.28 6.67 6.14
CA LYS A 10 5.05 5.49 5.75
C LYS A 10 4.46 4.83 4.51
N ILE A 11 5.34 4.39 3.63
CA ILE A 11 5.02 3.52 2.50
C ILE A 11 5.59 2.13 2.77
N ALA A 12 4.84 1.10 2.38
CA ALA A 12 5.30 -0.27 2.41
C ALA A 12 6.65 -0.45 1.68
N LYS A 13 7.57 -1.24 2.25
CA LYS A 13 8.95 -1.35 1.76
C LYS A 13 9.06 -1.77 0.29
N TYR A 14 8.13 -2.59 -0.20
CA TYR A 14 8.14 -3.07 -1.58
C TYR A 14 7.66 -2.00 -2.59
N ASP A 15 7.13 -0.85 -2.13
CA ASP A 15 6.75 0.30 -2.98
C ASP A 15 7.70 1.49 -2.81
N ALA A 16 8.67 1.43 -1.89
CA ALA A 16 9.59 2.55 -1.65
C ALA A 16 10.48 2.89 -2.87
N GLY A 17 10.62 1.95 -3.82
CA GLY A 17 11.24 2.18 -5.12
C GLY A 17 10.48 1.49 -6.25
N ASN A 18 10.85 1.82 -7.48
CA ASN A 18 10.14 1.39 -8.69
C ASN A 18 10.48 -0.06 -9.10
N PHE A 19 10.44 -0.99 -8.13
CA PHE A 19 10.90 -2.36 -8.28
C PHE A 19 10.05 -3.18 -9.25
N TYR A 20 8.73 -3.02 -9.23
CA TYR A 20 7.83 -3.73 -10.15
C TYR A 20 8.02 -3.28 -11.60
N TYR A 21 8.26 -1.99 -11.82
CA TYR A 21 8.56 -1.46 -13.15
C TYR A 21 9.90 -2.00 -13.66
N ASP A 22 10.91 -2.06 -12.80
CA ASP A 22 12.19 -2.71 -13.10
C ASP A 22 12.04 -4.19 -13.49
N VAL A 23 11.21 -4.95 -12.75
CA VAL A 23 10.89 -6.34 -13.09
C VAL A 23 10.25 -6.41 -14.49
N LYS A 24 9.28 -5.54 -14.79
CA LYS A 24 8.65 -5.47 -16.12
C LYS A 24 9.70 -5.29 -17.23
N LEU A 25 10.67 -4.40 -17.04
CA LEU A 25 11.72 -4.16 -18.05
C LEU A 25 12.68 -5.35 -18.19
N LYS A 26 13.04 -6.01 -17.08
CA LYS A 26 13.87 -7.22 -17.12
C LYS A 26 13.18 -8.38 -17.82
N LEU A 27 11.89 -8.60 -17.53
CA LEU A 27 11.09 -9.63 -18.20
C LEU A 27 10.97 -9.34 -19.71
N LYS A 28 10.88 -8.06 -20.11
CA LYS A 28 10.95 -7.69 -21.53
C LYS A 28 12.28 -8.10 -22.17
N LYS A 29 13.42 -7.88 -21.52
CA LYS A 29 14.73 -8.31 -22.02
C LYS A 29 14.80 -9.83 -22.21
N ILE A 30 14.21 -10.61 -21.29
CA ILE A 30 14.13 -12.07 -21.42
C ILE A 30 13.30 -12.48 -22.64
N ILE A 31 12.17 -11.81 -22.89
CA ILE A 31 11.33 -12.10 -24.06
C ILE A 31 12.05 -11.73 -25.36
N ASP A 32 12.71 -10.57 -25.38
CA ASP A 32 13.47 -10.13 -26.55
C ASP A 32 14.59 -11.15 -26.86
N PHE A 33 15.27 -11.68 -25.84
CA PHE A 33 16.23 -12.78 -25.96
C PHE A 33 15.60 -14.07 -26.51
N ILE A 34 14.47 -14.54 -25.94
CA ILE A 34 13.78 -15.74 -26.42
C ILE A 34 13.37 -15.59 -27.89
N ASN A 35 12.84 -14.43 -28.27
CA ASN A 35 12.41 -14.18 -29.65
C ASN A 35 13.60 -14.17 -30.61
N GLN A 36 14.76 -13.67 -30.19
CA GLN A 36 15.98 -13.68 -30.99
C GLN A 36 16.52 -15.10 -31.20
N GLU A 37 16.63 -15.90 -30.13
CA GLU A 37 17.19 -17.25 -30.19
C GLU A 37 16.28 -18.26 -30.91
N THR A 38 14.99 -17.94 -31.03
CA THR A 38 13.99 -18.86 -31.60
C THR A 38 13.45 -18.38 -32.94
N ASP A 39 14.03 -17.32 -33.52
CA ASP A 39 13.51 -16.64 -34.72
C ASP A 39 12.00 -16.33 -34.61
N SER A 40 11.57 -15.92 -33.41
CA SER A 40 10.18 -15.64 -33.06
C SER A 40 9.19 -16.78 -33.31
N LYS A 41 9.68 -18.04 -33.35
CA LYS A 41 8.85 -19.23 -33.54
C LYS A 41 7.82 -19.42 -32.43
N TYR A 42 8.16 -19.06 -31.20
CA TYR A 42 7.30 -19.26 -30.03
C TYR A 42 6.67 -17.96 -29.55
N LYS A 43 5.41 -18.01 -29.15
CA LYS A 43 4.75 -16.85 -28.53
C LYS A 43 5.22 -16.72 -27.09
N SER A 44 5.78 -15.55 -26.77
CA SER A 44 6.14 -15.18 -25.40
C SER A 44 5.48 -13.86 -25.01
N LYS A 45 4.86 -13.80 -23.83
CA LYS A 45 4.23 -12.57 -23.30
C LYS A 45 4.67 -12.32 -21.86
N ASN A 46 5.05 -11.08 -21.60
CA ASN A 46 5.32 -10.62 -20.24
C ASN A 46 3.99 -10.45 -19.53
N LYS A 47 3.84 -11.14 -18.41
CA LYS A 47 2.79 -10.88 -17.44
C LYS A 47 3.53 -10.38 -16.20
N SER A 48 3.76 -9.08 -16.18
CA SER A 48 4.13 -8.40 -14.94
C SER A 48 2.89 -8.38 -14.04
N CYS A 49 3.07 -8.06 -12.75
CA CYS A 49 2.04 -7.74 -11.74
C CYS A 49 0.85 -6.86 -12.19
N TYR A 50 0.88 -6.34 -13.42
CA TYR A 50 -0.14 -5.57 -14.12
C TYR A 50 -1.18 -6.43 -14.87
N VAL A 51 -1.05 -7.76 -14.89
CA VAL A 51 -1.98 -8.66 -15.60
C VAL A 51 -2.56 -9.71 -14.64
N SER A 52 -3.74 -10.23 -14.99
CA SER A 52 -4.67 -11.02 -14.18
C SER A 52 -4.21 -12.45 -13.77
N LEU A 53 -2.91 -12.73 -13.71
CA LEU A 53 -2.42 -13.98 -13.13
C LEU A 53 -2.08 -13.82 -11.66
N THR A 54 -2.25 -14.91 -10.91
CA THR A 54 -1.82 -14.93 -9.51
C THR A 54 -0.37 -15.38 -9.48
N GLU A 55 0.55 -14.44 -9.27
CA GLU A 55 2.00 -14.68 -9.35
C GLU A 55 2.49 -15.64 -8.25
N LYS A 56 1.89 -15.59 -7.05
CA LYS A 56 2.35 -16.38 -5.89
C LYS A 56 2.24 -17.90 -6.09
N PRO A 57 1.11 -18.47 -6.59
CA PRO A 57 1.06 -19.87 -6.99
C PRO A 57 2.11 -20.27 -8.02
N ILE A 58 2.40 -19.40 -8.99
CA ILE A 58 3.41 -19.65 -10.02
C ILE A 58 4.81 -19.69 -9.39
N ALA A 59 5.14 -18.70 -8.57
CA ALA A 59 6.42 -18.65 -7.85
C ALA A 59 6.64 -19.88 -6.94
N ARG A 60 5.58 -20.36 -6.26
CA ARG A 60 5.68 -21.60 -5.47
C ARG A 60 5.95 -22.82 -6.37
N ARG A 61 5.23 -22.93 -7.49
CA ARG A 61 5.38 -24.06 -8.42
C ARG A 61 6.76 -24.11 -9.06
N ALA A 62 7.32 -22.95 -9.40
CA ALA A 62 8.64 -22.79 -9.99
C ALA A 62 9.80 -22.82 -8.97
N GLY A 63 9.57 -23.31 -7.75
CA GLY A 63 10.64 -23.43 -6.74
C GLY A 63 11.24 -22.11 -6.25
N ILE A 64 10.64 -20.94 -6.53
CA ILE A 64 11.18 -19.62 -6.13
C ILE A 64 11.09 -19.42 -4.62
N GLY A 65 10.05 -19.96 -4.00
CA GLY A 65 9.80 -19.80 -2.58
C GLY A 65 8.61 -20.62 -2.08
N TRP A 66 8.34 -20.54 -0.78
CA TRP A 66 7.19 -21.17 -0.14
C TRP A 66 6.22 -20.11 0.41
N TYR A 67 5.00 -20.52 0.73
CA TYR A 67 4.05 -19.62 1.40
C TYR A 67 4.41 -19.45 2.88
N GLY A 68 4.55 -18.21 3.32
CA GLY A 68 4.40 -17.88 4.73
C GLY A 68 2.94 -17.95 5.16
N LYS A 69 2.66 -18.17 6.45
CA LYS A 69 1.28 -18.15 6.99
C LYS A 69 0.56 -16.81 6.78
N ASN A 70 1.30 -15.74 6.50
CA ASN A 70 0.77 -14.44 6.08
C ASN A 70 0.36 -14.35 4.59
N GLY A 71 0.46 -15.45 3.84
CA GLY A 71 0.07 -15.51 2.42
C GLY A 71 1.04 -14.83 1.45
N ILE A 72 2.28 -14.57 1.87
CA ILE A 72 3.36 -13.99 1.05
C ILE A 72 4.38 -15.07 0.72
N ILE A 73 4.99 -14.99 -0.47
CA ILE A 73 6.10 -15.87 -0.84
C ILE A 73 7.35 -15.48 -0.07
N VAL A 74 7.98 -16.47 0.55
CA VAL A 74 9.25 -16.36 1.25
C VAL A 74 10.28 -17.14 0.44
N THR A 75 11.43 -16.51 0.19
CA THR A 75 12.57 -17.10 -0.53
C THR A 75 13.69 -17.40 0.47
N GLU A 76 14.54 -18.38 0.16
CA GLU A 76 15.63 -18.78 1.06
C GLU A 76 16.62 -17.62 1.31
N ARG A 77 16.92 -16.85 0.26
CA ARG A 77 17.98 -15.83 0.30
C ARG A 77 17.49 -14.44 0.70
N PHE A 78 16.28 -14.06 0.29
CA PHE A 78 15.78 -12.69 0.42
C PHE A 78 14.56 -12.59 1.35
N GLY A 79 14.17 -13.70 1.98
CA GLY A 79 12.92 -13.75 2.74
C GLY A 79 11.75 -13.36 1.83
N SER A 80 10.81 -12.58 2.35
CA SER A 80 9.69 -12.04 1.56
C SER A 80 9.96 -10.67 0.95
N TRP A 81 11.18 -10.13 1.04
CA TRP A 81 11.53 -8.83 0.46
C TRP A 81 11.87 -8.95 -1.03
N VAL A 82 10.93 -9.50 -1.79
CA VAL A 82 11.02 -9.71 -3.24
C VAL A 82 9.75 -9.20 -3.91
N VAL A 83 9.88 -8.77 -5.17
CA VAL A 83 8.77 -8.56 -6.08
C VAL A 83 8.77 -9.69 -7.10
N LEU A 84 7.58 -10.11 -7.54
CA LEU A 84 7.40 -11.22 -8.46
C LEU A 84 7.07 -10.70 -9.86
N GLY A 85 7.21 -11.60 -10.83
CA GLY A 85 6.73 -11.42 -12.19
C GLY A 85 7.08 -12.65 -13.03
N GLU A 86 6.36 -12.84 -14.14
CA GLU A 86 6.44 -14.06 -14.92
C GLU A 86 6.45 -13.81 -16.44
N VAL A 87 7.02 -14.78 -17.15
CA VAL A 87 6.89 -14.90 -18.61
C VAL A 87 6.07 -16.14 -18.90
N ILE A 88 5.01 -16.00 -19.68
CA ILE A 88 4.32 -17.14 -20.29
C ILE A 88 4.94 -17.36 -21.65
N THR A 89 5.30 -18.61 -21.94
CA THR A 89 5.91 -19.01 -23.20
C THR A 89 5.41 -20.38 -23.65
N GLU A 90 5.46 -20.65 -24.95
CA GLU A 90 5.20 -21.95 -25.58
C GLU A 90 6.44 -22.85 -25.62
N LEU A 91 7.58 -22.38 -25.10
CA LEU A 91 8.78 -23.20 -24.97
C LEU A 91 8.54 -24.42 -24.07
N GLU A 92 8.99 -25.57 -24.54
CA GLU A 92 9.10 -26.77 -23.72
C GLU A 92 10.39 -26.68 -22.91
N LEU A 93 10.25 -26.46 -21.60
CA LEU A 93 11.35 -26.33 -20.64
C LEU A 93 11.20 -27.39 -19.55
N ASP A 94 12.34 -27.88 -19.05
CA ASP A 94 12.36 -28.70 -17.85
C ASP A 94 11.80 -27.90 -16.66
N THR A 95 10.96 -28.54 -15.86
CA THR A 95 10.29 -27.88 -14.73
C THR A 95 11.08 -28.01 -13.45
N ASP A 96 11.19 -26.91 -12.71
CA ASP A 96 11.66 -26.94 -11.32
C ASP A 96 10.61 -27.54 -10.37
N GLU A 97 11.06 -27.97 -9.19
CA GLU A 97 10.21 -28.52 -8.13
C GLU A 97 9.93 -27.48 -7.02
N PRO A 98 8.74 -27.51 -6.39
CA PRO A 98 8.45 -26.65 -5.24
C PRO A 98 9.38 -26.89 -4.04
N LEU A 99 9.78 -25.82 -3.37
CA LEU A 99 10.56 -25.91 -2.14
C LEU A 99 9.73 -26.54 -1.01
N ARG A 100 10.33 -27.48 -0.28
CA ARG A 100 9.73 -28.14 0.90
C ARG A 100 10.08 -27.39 2.19
N GLN A 101 9.53 -26.19 2.33
CA GLN A 101 9.68 -25.36 3.53
C GLN A 101 8.31 -24.81 3.98
N ASP A 102 8.17 -24.55 5.28
CA ASP A 102 6.99 -23.93 5.87
C ASP A 102 7.36 -23.06 7.08
N CYS A 103 6.35 -22.61 7.84
CA CYS A 103 6.55 -21.78 9.02
C CYS A 103 6.62 -22.58 10.35
N GLY A 104 6.50 -23.90 10.30
CA GLY A 104 6.27 -24.75 11.47
C GLY A 104 5.12 -24.22 12.33
N ASP A 105 5.32 -24.20 13.66
CA ASP A 105 4.34 -23.74 14.64
C ASP A 105 4.29 -22.21 14.81
N CYS A 106 5.11 -21.45 14.09
CA CYS A 106 5.16 -19.99 14.23
C CYS A 106 3.82 -19.32 13.88
N THR A 107 3.35 -18.38 14.72
CA THR A 107 2.11 -17.61 14.50
C THR A 107 2.32 -16.09 14.51
N ILE A 108 3.54 -15.61 14.68
CA ILE A 108 3.81 -14.18 15.00
C ILE A 108 3.19 -13.18 14.02
N CYS A 109 3.10 -13.50 12.73
CA CYS A 109 2.49 -12.63 11.74
C CYS A 109 0.96 -12.54 11.88
N ILE A 110 0.32 -13.63 12.31
CA ILE A 110 -1.11 -13.70 12.64
C ILE A 110 -1.34 -12.81 13.86
N ASP A 111 -0.60 -13.06 14.94
CA ASP A 111 -0.76 -12.38 16.22
C ASP A 111 -0.49 -10.87 16.12
N SER A 112 0.48 -10.48 15.29
CA SER A 112 0.88 -9.07 15.09
C SER A 112 0.03 -8.33 14.05
N CYS A 113 -0.92 -8.99 13.37
CA CYS A 113 -1.74 -8.33 12.36
C CYS A 113 -2.63 -7.26 13.03
N PRO A 114 -2.48 -5.95 12.71
CA PRO A 114 -3.17 -4.90 13.46
C PRO A 114 -4.70 -5.08 13.48
N THR A 115 -5.26 -5.56 12.37
CA THR A 115 -6.69 -5.73 12.14
C THR A 115 -7.17 -7.17 12.24
N GLN A 116 -6.30 -8.12 12.61
CA GLN A 116 -6.59 -9.55 12.60
C GLN A 116 -7.14 -10.02 11.24
N ALA A 117 -6.52 -9.52 10.17
CA ALA A 117 -6.88 -9.89 8.80
C ALA A 117 -6.38 -11.28 8.41
N ILE A 118 -5.33 -11.80 9.05
CA ILE A 118 -4.90 -13.19 8.87
C ILE A 118 -5.71 -14.03 9.85
N VAL A 119 -6.78 -14.66 9.37
CA VAL A 119 -7.78 -15.33 10.24
C VAL A 119 -7.36 -16.76 10.63
N SER A 120 -6.52 -17.37 9.80
CA SER A 120 -5.87 -18.66 10.04
C SER A 120 -4.64 -18.75 9.12
N PRO A 121 -3.73 -19.72 9.33
CA PRO A 121 -2.61 -19.95 8.41
C PRO A 121 -3.05 -19.91 6.94
N TYR A 122 -2.41 -19.04 6.15
CA TYR A 122 -2.63 -18.86 4.70
C TYR A 122 -3.97 -18.24 4.28
N VAL A 123 -4.87 -17.93 5.23
CA VAL A 123 -6.19 -17.35 4.93
C VAL A 123 -6.24 -15.90 5.40
N ILE A 124 -6.45 -15.00 4.45
CA ILE A 124 -6.47 -13.56 4.69
C ILE A 124 -7.85 -13.02 4.33
N ASP A 125 -8.53 -12.48 5.33
CA ASP A 125 -9.70 -11.63 5.13
C ASP A 125 -9.25 -10.27 4.58
N ARG A 126 -9.32 -10.14 3.26
CA ARG A 126 -8.91 -8.92 2.55
C ARG A 126 -9.69 -7.68 2.99
N THR A 127 -10.92 -7.84 3.48
CA THR A 127 -11.76 -6.70 3.92
C THR A 127 -11.22 -6.04 5.18
N LYS A 128 -10.37 -6.76 5.94
CA LYS A 128 -9.67 -6.26 7.12
C LYS A 128 -8.23 -5.87 6.83
N CYS A 129 -7.67 -6.30 5.71
CA CYS A 129 -6.25 -6.12 5.42
C CYS A 129 -5.94 -4.65 5.07
N LEU A 130 -5.11 -3.99 5.89
CA LEU A 130 -4.73 -2.59 5.67
C LEU A 130 -4.08 -2.36 4.29
N GLN A 131 -3.33 -3.35 3.77
CA GLN A 131 -2.83 -3.32 2.39
C GLN A 131 -3.98 -3.12 1.39
N PHE A 132 -4.96 -4.02 1.43
CA PHE A 132 -6.07 -4.06 0.49
C PHE A 132 -6.90 -2.77 0.55
N ILE A 133 -7.16 -2.27 1.77
CA ILE A 133 -7.93 -1.04 1.99
C ILE A 133 -7.17 0.19 1.48
N SER A 134 -5.85 0.27 1.71
CA SER A 134 -5.04 1.44 1.38
C SER A 134 -5.01 1.76 -0.11
N GLU A 135 -5.19 0.75 -0.95
CA GLU A 135 -5.15 0.85 -2.41
C GLU A 135 -6.48 1.28 -3.04
N ARG A 136 -7.59 1.19 -2.30
CA ARG A 136 -8.95 1.29 -2.85
C ARG A 136 -9.67 2.55 -2.35
N PRO A 137 -10.45 3.22 -3.21
CA PRO A 137 -11.27 4.36 -2.83
C PRO A 137 -12.53 3.86 -2.12
N MET A 138 -12.34 3.36 -0.89
CA MET A 138 -13.42 2.85 -0.04
C MET A 138 -13.32 3.46 1.35
N ASN A 139 -14.46 3.55 2.02
CA ASN A 139 -14.50 3.98 3.41
C ASN A 139 -13.70 3.01 4.29
N VAL A 140 -12.80 3.54 5.13
CA VAL A 140 -12.09 2.74 6.13
C VAL A 140 -13.01 2.56 7.33
N PRO A 141 -13.35 1.30 7.70
CA PRO A 141 -14.16 1.03 8.88
C PRO A 141 -13.59 1.72 10.12
N LEU A 142 -14.46 2.32 10.94
CA LEU A 142 -14.07 3.09 12.12
C LEU A 142 -13.09 2.34 13.03
N VAL A 143 -13.34 1.03 13.22
CA VAL A 143 -12.50 0.11 14.02
C VAL A 143 -11.06 -0.03 13.52
N PHE A 144 -10.76 0.34 12.27
CA PHE A 144 -9.42 0.27 11.68
C PHE A 144 -8.73 1.63 11.57
N ARG A 145 -9.45 2.75 11.70
CA ARG A 145 -8.87 4.10 11.53
C ARG A 145 -7.79 4.41 12.55
N GLY A 146 -7.99 4.03 13.82
CA GLY A 146 -6.97 4.17 14.87
C GLY A 146 -5.76 3.25 14.68
N LYS A 147 -5.97 2.09 14.04
CA LYS A 147 -4.91 1.11 13.70
C LYS A 147 -4.14 1.48 12.44
N TRP A 148 -4.54 2.55 11.76
CA TRP A 148 -3.91 3.04 10.55
C TRP A 148 -2.53 3.66 10.83
N GLU A 149 -2.35 4.25 12.02
CA GLU A 149 -1.14 4.95 12.45
C GLU A 149 -0.69 5.98 11.39
N ASP A 150 0.60 6.02 11.05
CA ASP A 150 1.19 6.93 10.06
C ASP A 150 1.28 6.31 8.65
N ARG A 151 0.46 5.30 8.29
CA ARG A 151 0.55 4.64 6.98
C ARG A 151 -0.06 5.50 5.86
N LEU A 152 0.73 5.78 4.82
CA LEU A 152 0.25 6.37 3.57
C LEU A 152 -0.15 5.30 2.54
N TYR A 153 0.64 4.25 2.38
CA TYR A 153 0.36 3.21 1.40
C TYR A 153 0.89 1.84 1.82
N GLY A 154 0.01 0.85 1.73
CA GLY A 154 0.30 -0.53 2.04
C GLY A 154 0.50 -0.83 3.53
N CYS A 155 0.73 -2.10 3.84
CA CYS A 155 1.06 -2.57 5.18
C CYS A 155 2.08 -3.70 5.12
N THR A 156 3.17 -3.57 5.89
CA THR A 156 4.24 -4.58 5.94
C THR A 156 4.41 -5.21 7.32
N THR A 157 3.52 -4.93 8.28
CA THR A 157 3.64 -5.45 9.66
C THR A 157 3.85 -6.96 9.70
N CYS A 158 3.05 -7.75 8.95
CA CYS A 158 3.17 -9.21 8.93
C CYS A 158 4.47 -9.74 8.27
N GLN A 159 5.14 -8.91 7.46
CA GLN A 159 6.45 -9.22 6.88
C GLN A 159 7.57 -8.77 7.82
N GLU A 160 7.45 -7.61 8.44
CA GLU A 160 8.48 -7.05 9.33
C GLU A 160 8.70 -7.89 10.58
N VAL A 161 7.64 -8.49 11.13
CA VAL A 161 7.75 -9.41 12.28
C VAL A 161 8.19 -10.83 11.90
N CYS A 162 8.23 -11.16 10.60
CA CYS A 162 8.52 -12.52 10.15
C CYS A 162 9.97 -12.93 10.48
N PRO A 163 10.21 -14.07 11.16
CA PRO A 163 11.56 -14.52 11.49
C PRO A 163 12.47 -14.72 10.27
N HIS A 164 11.89 -15.15 9.13
CA HIS A 164 12.61 -15.32 7.87
C HIS A 164 13.10 -13.98 7.28
N ASN A 165 12.52 -12.85 7.68
CA ASN A 165 12.96 -11.52 7.26
C ASN A 165 13.95 -10.88 8.23
N ARG A 166 13.98 -11.31 9.50
CA ARG A 166 14.80 -10.68 10.55
C ARG A 166 16.30 -10.72 10.25
N LYS A 167 16.77 -11.81 9.63
CA LYS A 167 18.20 -11.99 9.27
C LYS A 167 18.53 -11.52 7.85
N VAL A 168 17.51 -11.21 7.05
CA VAL A 168 17.71 -10.73 5.68
C VAL A 168 18.10 -9.27 5.74
N LYS A 169 19.29 -8.95 5.22
CA LYS A 169 19.66 -7.59 4.85
C LYS A 169 19.47 -7.49 3.34
N PRO A 170 18.37 -6.88 2.86
CA PRO A 170 18.18 -6.71 1.42
C PRO A 170 19.41 -6.02 0.85
N LYS A 171 19.99 -6.58 -0.22
CA LYS A 171 21.02 -5.85 -0.98
C LYS A 171 20.41 -4.50 -1.35
N LYS A 172 21.21 -3.42 -1.31
CA LYS A 172 20.83 -2.10 -1.83
C LYS A 172 20.68 -2.19 -3.36
N TYR A 173 19.66 -2.88 -3.84
CA TYR A 173 19.29 -2.89 -5.24
C TYR A 173 18.81 -1.48 -5.60
N LYS A 174 19.44 -0.83 -6.58
CA LYS A 174 18.99 0.47 -7.04
C LYS A 174 18.16 0.23 -8.29
N PRO A 175 16.84 0.45 -8.25
CA PRO A 175 16.04 0.32 -9.45
C PRO A 175 16.44 1.40 -10.46
N GLU A 176 16.31 1.09 -11.74
CA GLU A 176 16.69 1.96 -12.86
C GLU A 176 15.91 3.28 -12.80
N TYR A 177 14.63 3.20 -12.42
CA TYR A 177 13.72 4.35 -12.28
C TYR A 177 13.67 4.94 -10.87
N GLY A 178 14.65 4.59 -10.02
CA GLY A 178 14.85 5.25 -8.74
C GLY A 178 13.83 4.93 -7.64
N TYR A 179 13.92 5.72 -6.58
CA TYR A 179 13.16 5.57 -5.34
C TYR A 179 12.18 6.73 -5.17
N ILE A 180 10.97 6.42 -4.70
CA ILE A 180 10.05 7.44 -4.17
C ILE A 180 10.36 7.76 -2.70
N GLY A 181 10.93 6.80 -1.97
CA GLY A 181 11.24 6.91 -0.54
C GLY A 181 10.26 6.15 0.36
N SER A 182 10.70 5.80 1.56
CA SER A 182 9.87 5.06 2.54
C SER A 182 8.95 5.96 3.39
N LYS A 183 9.13 7.28 3.29
CA LYS A 183 8.37 8.31 4.00
C LYS A 183 8.07 9.45 3.04
N ILE A 184 6.80 9.81 2.90
CA ILE A 184 6.33 10.86 1.99
C ILE A 184 5.65 11.96 2.80
N PRO A 185 5.94 13.25 2.55
CA PRO A 185 5.24 14.36 3.17
C PRO A 185 3.74 14.30 2.88
N LEU A 186 2.91 14.37 3.92
CA LEU A 186 1.45 14.19 3.82
C LEU A 186 0.74 15.46 3.35
N MET A 187 1.21 16.64 3.78
CA MET A 187 0.56 17.92 3.49
C MET A 187 0.40 18.20 1.99
N PRO A 188 1.44 18.01 1.14
CA PRO A 188 1.30 18.23 -0.30
C PRO A 188 0.24 17.34 -0.95
N LEU A 189 -0.02 16.15 -0.39
CA LEU A 189 -0.98 15.21 -0.95
C LEU A 189 -2.44 15.65 -0.76
N LEU A 190 -2.72 16.52 0.21
CA LEU A 190 -4.10 16.94 0.54
C LEU A 190 -4.81 17.68 -0.60
N GLN A 191 -4.06 18.35 -1.46
CA GLN A 191 -4.57 19.18 -2.55
C GLN A 191 -3.94 18.82 -3.90
N ILE A 192 -3.31 17.64 -3.98
CA ILE A 192 -2.59 17.21 -5.17
C ILE A 192 -3.53 17.08 -6.36
N THR A 193 -3.15 17.67 -7.49
CA THR A 193 -3.86 17.52 -8.76
C THR A 193 -3.61 16.12 -9.35
N GLU A 194 -4.39 15.74 -10.36
CA GLU A 194 -4.15 14.45 -11.03
C GLU A 194 -2.80 14.42 -11.74
N GLU A 195 -2.43 15.51 -12.42
CA GLU A 195 -1.15 15.64 -13.11
C GLU A 195 0.05 15.53 -12.14
N GLU A 196 0.00 16.26 -11.02
CA GLU A 196 1.04 16.18 -9.99
C GLU A 196 1.10 14.78 -9.37
N PHE A 197 -0.04 14.10 -9.17
CA PHE A 197 -0.08 12.75 -8.62
C PHE A 197 0.60 11.73 -9.55
N GLN A 198 0.25 11.77 -10.84
CA GLN A 198 0.86 10.89 -11.86
C GLN A 198 2.35 11.17 -12.03
N SER A 199 2.75 12.44 -11.98
CA SER A 199 4.15 12.85 -12.05
C SER A 199 4.94 12.41 -10.81
N TYR A 200 4.41 12.63 -9.60
CA TYR A 200 5.09 12.33 -8.34
C TYR A 200 5.29 10.83 -8.11
N PHE A 201 4.29 10.01 -8.45
CA PHE A 201 4.35 8.56 -8.31
C PHE A 201 4.69 7.83 -9.63
N ALA A 202 5.28 8.52 -10.60
CA ALA A 202 5.62 7.95 -11.90
C ALA A 202 6.38 6.62 -11.75
N TYR A 203 5.97 5.62 -12.54
CA TYR A 203 6.49 4.24 -12.54
C TYR A 203 6.24 3.43 -11.26
N ASN A 204 5.65 4.03 -10.22
CA ASN A 204 5.34 3.36 -8.97
C ASN A 204 3.93 2.75 -8.99
N GLN A 205 3.69 1.71 -8.18
CA GLN A 205 2.37 1.09 -8.07
C GLN A 205 1.30 2.03 -7.53
N ILE A 206 1.71 3.05 -6.76
CA ILE A 206 0.79 4.06 -6.22
C ILE A 206 0.11 4.86 -7.33
N ALA A 207 0.81 5.17 -8.44
CA ALA A 207 0.22 5.90 -9.58
C ALA A 207 -0.93 5.12 -10.26
N MET A 208 -1.03 3.81 -10.04
CA MET A 208 -2.09 2.96 -10.57
C MET A 208 -3.31 2.86 -9.66
N ARG A 209 -3.35 3.64 -8.57
CA ARG A 209 -4.47 3.67 -7.63
C ARG A 209 -5.20 5.00 -7.72
N PRO A 210 -6.52 5.02 -7.45
CA PRO A 210 -7.25 6.27 -7.39
C PRO A 210 -6.62 7.21 -6.36
N LYS A 211 -6.30 8.43 -6.79
CA LYS A 211 -5.67 9.46 -5.96
C LYS A 211 -6.43 9.69 -4.66
N GLU A 212 -7.75 9.60 -4.71
CA GLU A 212 -8.67 9.77 -3.57
C GLU A 212 -8.38 8.75 -2.46
N ALA A 213 -7.97 7.52 -2.82
CA ALA A 213 -7.55 6.50 -1.85
C ALA A 213 -6.29 6.95 -1.09
N ILE A 214 -5.34 7.58 -1.79
CA ILE A 214 -4.09 8.08 -1.22
C ILE A 214 -4.33 9.33 -0.37
N LYS A 215 -5.17 10.25 -0.84
CA LYS A 215 -5.63 11.43 -0.06
C LYS A 215 -6.31 10.99 1.23
N ARG A 216 -7.21 10.01 1.15
CA ARG A 216 -7.90 9.41 2.30
C ARG A 216 -6.93 8.74 3.28
N ASN A 217 -5.85 8.11 2.81
CA ASN A 217 -4.81 7.59 3.69
C ASN A 217 -4.02 8.72 4.36
N ALA A 218 -3.72 9.80 3.63
CA ALA A 218 -2.99 10.94 4.16
C ALA A 218 -3.76 11.65 5.29
N VAL A 219 -5.07 11.87 5.14
CA VAL A 219 -5.89 12.47 6.20
C VAL A 219 -6.00 11.57 7.43
N LEU A 220 -6.14 10.25 7.25
CA LEU A 220 -6.11 9.28 8.35
C LEU A 220 -4.77 9.31 9.10
N ALA A 221 -3.66 9.32 8.36
CA ALA A 221 -2.32 9.40 8.94
C ALA A 221 -2.14 10.70 9.74
N LEU A 222 -2.57 11.84 9.20
CA LEU A 222 -2.52 13.13 9.90
C LEU A 222 -3.36 13.15 11.18
N GLY A 223 -4.58 12.61 11.14
CA GLY A 223 -5.43 12.48 12.32
C GLY A 223 -4.81 11.60 13.41
N ASN A 224 -4.11 10.53 13.03
CA ASN A 224 -3.39 9.67 13.98
C ASN A 224 -2.10 10.30 14.50
N ILE A 225 -1.40 11.09 13.69
CA ILE A 225 -0.22 11.84 14.12
C ILE A 225 -0.61 12.92 15.14
N GLY A 226 -1.79 13.53 15.00
CA GLY A 226 -2.34 14.45 16.01
C GLY A 226 -1.68 15.83 16.05
N ASP A 227 -0.87 16.18 15.05
CA ASP A 227 -0.11 17.44 15.06
C ASP A 227 -0.99 18.65 14.68
N PRO A 228 -1.07 19.71 15.51
CA PRO A 228 -1.93 20.87 15.25
C PRO A 228 -1.65 21.60 13.93
N ARG A 229 -0.45 21.46 13.34
CA ARG A 229 -0.12 22.06 12.03
C ARG A 229 -0.98 21.48 10.91
N ALA A 230 -1.58 20.30 11.10
CA ALA A 230 -2.50 19.68 10.16
C ALA A 230 -3.91 20.30 10.17
N VAL A 231 -4.31 21.01 11.23
CA VAL A 231 -5.70 21.48 11.41
C VAL A 231 -6.16 22.38 10.26
N VAL A 232 -5.37 23.37 9.88
CA VAL A 232 -5.77 24.32 8.83
C VAL A 232 -5.86 23.65 7.46
N PRO A 233 -4.85 22.88 7.00
CA PRO A 233 -4.97 22.10 5.77
C PRO A 233 -6.14 21.12 5.76
N LEU A 234 -6.41 20.43 6.87
CA LEU A 234 -7.55 19.50 6.96
C LEU A 234 -8.90 20.21 6.93
N ILE A 235 -9.03 21.39 7.57
CA ILE A 235 -10.27 22.19 7.45
C ILE A 235 -10.52 22.57 5.98
N LYS A 236 -9.48 22.92 5.23
CA LYS A 236 -9.60 23.22 3.80
C LYS A 236 -10.09 21.99 3.02
N VAL A 237 -9.52 20.82 3.25
CA VAL A 237 -9.97 19.56 2.63
C VAL A 237 -11.43 19.27 2.96
N LEU A 238 -11.84 19.42 4.22
CA LEU A 238 -13.22 19.21 4.64
C LEU A 238 -14.21 20.15 3.91
N GLN A 239 -13.78 21.34 3.50
CA GLN A 239 -14.65 22.35 2.90
C GLN A 239 -14.64 22.32 1.37
N GLU A 240 -13.53 21.93 0.75
CA GLU A 240 -13.27 22.14 -0.68
C GLU A 240 -13.05 20.84 -1.48
N ASP A 241 -12.83 19.69 -0.82
CA ASP A 241 -12.58 18.44 -1.55
C ASP A 241 -13.86 17.90 -2.20
N ASP A 242 -13.82 17.63 -3.50
CA ASP A 242 -14.98 17.12 -4.23
C ASP A 242 -15.40 15.71 -3.78
N ASN A 243 -14.48 14.92 -3.22
CA ASN A 243 -14.75 13.52 -2.88
C ASN A 243 -15.34 13.37 -1.46
N PRO A 244 -16.59 12.87 -1.31
CA PRO A 244 -17.23 12.72 0.00
C PRO A 244 -16.49 11.78 0.95
N MET A 245 -15.91 10.68 0.44
CA MET A 245 -15.09 9.78 1.28
C MET A 245 -13.91 10.55 1.88
N VAL A 246 -13.20 11.37 1.10
CA VAL A 246 -12.08 12.17 1.63
C VAL A 246 -12.59 13.17 2.67
N ARG A 247 -13.67 13.89 2.41
CA ARG A 247 -14.27 14.84 3.38
C ARG A 247 -14.68 14.16 4.69
N GLY A 248 -15.36 13.02 4.63
CA GLY A 248 -15.78 12.25 5.80
C GLY A 248 -14.60 11.77 6.66
N HIS A 249 -13.55 11.22 6.04
CA HIS A 249 -12.34 10.81 6.77
C HIS A 249 -11.58 12.02 7.35
N THR A 250 -11.67 13.17 6.69
CA THR A 250 -11.11 14.43 7.17
C THR A 250 -11.83 14.94 8.41
N ALA A 251 -13.17 14.83 8.44
CA ALA A 251 -13.96 15.16 9.64
C ALA A 251 -13.55 14.30 10.84
N TRP A 252 -13.40 12.99 10.64
CA TRP A 252 -12.88 12.08 11.67
C TRP A 252 -11.46 12.46 12.13
N ALA A 253 -10.55 12.75 11.20
CA ALA A 253 -9.18 13.13 11.52
C ALA A 253 -9.13 14.43 12.34
N LEU A 254 -9.96 15.40 11.98
CA LEU A 254 -10.14 16.66 12.70
C LEU A 254 -10.70 16.44 14.10
N GLY A 255 -11.78 15.65 14.26
CA GLY A 255 -12.33 15.30 15.57
C GLY A 255 -11.30 14.63 16.48
N LYS A 256 -10.45 13.76 15.91
CA LYS A 256 -9.34 13.13 16.63
C LYS A 256 -8.25 14.10 17.08
N ILE A 257 -7.92 15.12 16.27
CA ILE A 257 -6.93 16.15 16.65
C ILE A 257 -7.48 17.09 17.72
N GLY A 258 -8.76 17.46 17.61
CA GLY A 258 -9.44 18.32 18.58
C GLY A 258 -9.07 19.81 18.49
N GLY A 259 -9.52 20.58 19.49
CA GLY A 259 -9.35 22.04 19.60
C GLY A 259 -10.53 22.89 19.09
N GLU A 260 -10.70 24.08 19.68
CA GLU A 260 -11.83 24.98 19.42
C GLU A 260 -12.00 25.37 17.95
N LYS A 261 -10.87 25.62 17.24
CA LYS A 261 -10.90 25.93 15.81
C LYS A 261 -11.51 24.80 14.99
N VAL A 262 -11.26 23.55 15.38
CA VAL A 262 -11.83 22.38 14.71
C VAL A 262 -13.33 22.30 14.97
N LYS A 263 -13.75 22.43 16.22
CA LYS A 263 -15.17 22.41 16.61
C LYS A 263 -15.99 23.44 15.82
N LEU A 264 -15.48 24.68 15.72
CA LEU A 264 -16.11 25.75 14.94
C LEU A 264 -16.18 25.42 13.45
N ALA A 265 -15.10 24.87 12.88
CA ALA A 265 -15.06 24.50 11.46
C ALA A 265 -16.02 23.36 11.13
N LEU A 266 -16.04 22.29 11.93
CA LEU A 266 -16.98 21.17 11.79
C LEU A 266 -18.43 21.65 11.87
N GLY A 267 -18.78 22.45 12.88
CA GLY A 267 -20.12 23.00 13.06
C GLY A 267 -20.55 23.93 11.91
N LYS A 268 -19.62 24.70 11.33
CA LYS A 268 -19.89 25.50 10.12
C LYS A 268 -20.14 24.60 8.91
N THR A 269 -19.28 23.63 8.65
CA THR A 269 -19.41 22.72 7.49
C THR A 269 -20.70 21.89 7.57
N LEU A 270 -21.10 21.43 8.75
CA LEU A 270 -22.34 20.64 8.93
C LEU A 270 -23.60 21.36 8.42
N LYS A 271 -23.63 22.70 8.46
CA LYS A 271 -24.77 23.49 7.97
C LYS A 271 -24.91 23.50 6.45
N SER A 272 -23.82 23.30 5.73
CA SER A 272 -23.78 23.36 4.25
C SER A 272 -23.50 22.01 3.59
N GLU A 273 -22.99 21.02 4.31
CA GLU A 273 -22.73 19.68 3.78
C GLU A 273 -24.04 18.97 3.44
N ARG A 274 -24.07 18.36 2.25
CA ARG A 274 -25.24 17.71 1.66
C ARG A 274 -25.11 16.19 1.64
N ASP A 275 -23.88 15.67 1.72
CA ASP A 275 -23.65 14.23 1.75
C ASP A 275 -23.94 13.68 3.15
N GLU A 276 -24.89 12.75 3.26
CA GLU A 276 -25.34 12.21 4.55
C GLU A 276 -24.25 11.40 5.28
N GLU A 277 -23.36 10.70 4.56
CA GLU A 277 -22.24 10.02 5.20
C GLU A 277 -21.25 11.02 5.79
N VAL A 278 -20.95 12.10 5.07
CA VAL A 278 -20.06 13.16 5.58
C VAL A 278 -20.71 13.90 6.76
N ARG A 279 -22.01 14.19 6.71
CA ARG A 279 -22.76 14.80 7.82
C ARG A 279 -22.69 13.94 9.08
N LYS A 280 -22.80 12.62 8.93
CA LYS A 280 -22.64 11.67 10.03
C LYS A 280 -21.23 11.73 10.60
N GLU A 281 -20.19 11.67 9.76
CA GLU A 281 -18.79 11.78 10.21
C GLU A 281 -18.49 13.10 10.93
N ILE A 282 -19.05 14.22 10.46
CA ILE A 282 -18.93 15.52 11.13
C ILE A 282 -19.65 15.52 12.49
N THR A 283 -20.83 14.92 12.57
CA THR A 283 -21.60 14.82 13.81
C THR A 283 -20.88 13.94 14.84
N ASP A 284 -20.38 12.79 14.41
CA ASP A 284 -19.59 11.88 15.25
C ASP A 284 -18.32 12.57 15.74
N ALA A 285 -17.62 13.32 14.88
CA ALA A 285 -16.45 14.10 15.24
C ALA A 285 -16.76 15.23 16.24
N LEU A 286 -17.90 15.92 16.09
CA LEU A 286 -18.36 16.94 17.05
C LEU A 286 -18.67 16.34 18.42
N GLY A 287 -19.13 15.08 18.48
CA GLY A 287 -19.37 14.35 19.72
C GLY A 287 -18.08 13.94 20.47
N MET A 288 -16.90 14.17 19.89
CA MET A 288 -15.60 13.91 20.54
C MET A 288 -15.10 15.10 21.39
N PHE A 289 -15.78 16.26 21.33
CA PHE A 289 -15.45 17.49 22.07
C PHE A 289 -16.33 17.66 23.30
#